data_AF-A0A7S9R719-F1
#
_entry.id   AF-A0A7S9R719-F1
#
_cell.length_a   1.000
_cell.length_b   1.000
_cell.length_c   1.000
_cell.angle_alpha   90.00
_cell.angle_beta   90.00
_cell.angle_gamma   90.00
#
_symmetry.space_group_name_H-M   'P 1'
#
loop_
_entity.id
_entity.type
_entity.pdbx_description
1 polymer ?
#
loop_
_entity_poly.entity_id
_entity_poly.type
_entity_poly.pdbx_seq_one_letter_code
_entity_poly.pdbx_strand_id
1 'polypeptide(L)'
;MIETSDIFNLLHNAVEAKNIGKKISQAKMAEELGVPMRTYQDWRLGNSKPQAAAAVCKLLCELDNDEILFVINKMRKLLGK
;
A
#
# COMPACT_ATOMS: atom_id res chain seq x y z
N MET A 1 12.37 -7.84 11.81
CA MET A 1 11.45 -6.69 11.91
C MET A 1 10.88 -6.47 10.52
N ILE A 2 9.59 -6.20 10.37
CA ILE A 2 8.99 -5.97 9.03
C ILE A 2 9.53 -4.65 8.44
N GLU A 3 10.00 -4.68 7.20
CA GLU A 3 10.48 -3.50 6.47
C GLU A 3 9.34 -2.85 5.67
N THR A 4 9.44 -1.55 5.40
CA THR A 4 8.41 -0.85 4.60
C THR A 4 8.25 -1.45 3.19
N SER A 5 9.33 -1.98 2.61
CA SER A 5 9.29 -2.70 1.33
C SER A 5 8.49 -4.00 1.40
N ASP A 6 8.52 -4.71 2.52
CA ASP A 6 7.75 -5.95 2.70
C ASP A 6 6.24 -5.64 2.68
N ILE A 7 5.85 -4.61 3.42
CA ILE A 7 4.47 -4.09 3.47
C ILE A 7 4.03 -3.66 2.06
N PHE A 8 4.88 -2.90 1.37
CA PHE A 8 4.56 -2.38 0.04
C PHE A 8 4.38 -3.52 -0.98
N ASN A 9 5.24 -4.54 -0.94
CA ASN A 9 5.12 -5.71 -1.81
C ASN A 9 3.89 -6.56 -1.49
N LEU A 10 3.53 -6.71 -0.20
CA LEU A 10 2.30 -7.40 0.21
C LEU A 10 1.06 -6.71 -0.37
N LEU A 11 0.98 -5.38 -0.23
CA LEU A 11 -0.14 -4.59 -0.75
C LEU A 11 -0.19 -4.62 -2.28
N HIS A 12 0.95 -4.49 -2.96
CA HIS A 12 1.02 -4.61 -4.43
C HIS A 12 0.44 -5.95 -4.90
N ASN A 13 0.91 -7.06 -4.33
CA ASN A 13 0.46 -8.40 -4.71
C ASN A 13 -1.04 -8.59 -4.43
N ALA A 14 -1.56 -8.05 -3.31
CA ALA A 14 -2.98 -8.12 -3.00
C ALA A 14 -3.85 -7.33 -3.99
N VAL A 15 -3.36 -6.19 -4.48
CA VAL A 15 -4.04 -5.41 -5.53
C VAL A 15 -3.98 -6.14 -6.88
N GLU A 16 -2.84 -6.75 -7.24
CA GLU A 16 -2.74 -7.60 -8.44
C GLU A 16 -3.69 -8.80 -8.39
N ALA A 17 -3.82 -9.45 -7.23
CA ALA A 17 -4.71 -10.60 -7.05
C ALA A 17 -6.19 -10.25 -7.32
N LYS A 18 -6.61 -9.01 -7.02
CA LYS A 18 -7.95 -8.51 -7.33
C LYS A 18 -8.22 -8.36 -8.83
N ASN A 19 -7.17 -8.24 -9.64
CA ASN A 19 -7.27 -8.10 -11.09
C ASN A 19 -7.34 -9.46 -11.82
N ILE A 20 -7.95 -10.48 -11.21
CA ILE A 20 -8.07 -11.84 -11.76
C ILE A 20 -6.68 -12.43 -12.06
N GLY A 21 -5.68 -12.10 -11.22
CA GLY A 21 -4.30 -12.52 -11.40
C GLY A 21 -3.58 -11.89 -12.61
N LYS A 22 -4.19 -10.94 -13.33
CA LYS A 22 -3.49 -10.17 -14.37
C LYS A 22 -2.53 -9.19 -13.69
N LYS A 23 -1.24 -9.32 -14.00
CA LYS A 23 -0.19 -8.42 -13.54
C LYS A 23 -0.56 -6.95 -13.80
N ILE A 24 -0.32 -6.10 -12.82
CA ILE A 24 -0.45 -4.66 -12.95
C ILE A 24 0.96 -4.09 -13.03
N SER A 25 1.24 -3.35 -14.10
CA SER A 25 2.58 -2.78 -14.24
C SER A 25 2.88 -1.82 -13.09
N GLN A 26 4.15 -1.79 -12.66
CA GLN A 26 4.61 -0.81 -11.67
C GLN A 26 4.33 0.62 -12.12
N ALA A 27 4.40 0.89 -13.44
CA ALA A 27 4.05 2.18 -14.03
C ALA A 27 2.58 2.56 -13.76
N LYS A 28 1.64 1.64 -14.02
CA LYS A 28 0.21 1.87 -13.76
C LYS A 28 -0.08 2.07 -12.26
N MET A 29 0.55 1.29 -11.39
CA MET A 29 0.40 1.47 -9.94
C MET A 29 0.95 2.82 -9.46
N ALA A 30 2.09 3.23 -10.00
CA ALA A 30 2.68 4.53 -9.69
C ALA A 30 1.77 5.67 -10.14
N GLU A 31 1.18 5.56 -11.34
CA GLU A 31 0.17 6.49 -11.86
C GLU A 31 -1.07 6.56 -10.97
N GLU A 32 -1.63 5.41 -10.56
CA GLU A 32 -2.79 5.34 -9.66
C GLU A 32 -2.53 5.95 -8.26
N LEU A 33 -1.26 5.98 -7.83
CA LEU A 33 -0.82 6.61 -6.58
C LEU A 33 -0.36 8.06 -6.76
N GLY A 34 -0.31 8.58 -7.98
CA GLY A 34 0.14 9.95 -8.27
C GLY A 34 1.64 10.17 -7.98
N VAL A 35 2.48 9.14 -8.13
CA VAL A 35 3.92 9.22 -7.87
C VAL A 35 4.74 8.84 -9.09
N PRO A 36 5.98 9.33 -9.23
CA PRO A 36 6.88 8.87 -10.28
C PRO A 36 7.14 7.36 -10.19
N MET A 37 7.25 6.69 -11.34
CA MET A 37 7.55 5.24 -11.40
C MET A 37 8.83 4.87 -10.63
N ARG A 38 9.85 5.74 -10.68
CA ARG A 38 11.10 5.53 -9.91
C ARG A 38 10.86 5.51 -8.41
N THR A 39 10.04 6.42 -7.89
CA THR A 39 9.66 6.47 -6.48
C THR A 39 8.97 5.17 -6.05
N TYR A 40 8.04 4.68 -6.88
CA TYR A 40 7.36 3.41 -6.65
C TYR A 40 8.34 2.22 -6.62
N GLN A 41 9.31 2.19 -7.54
CA GLN A 41 10.36 1.18 -7.59
C GLN A 41 11.25 1.21 -6.35
N ASP A 42 11.67 2.41 -5.93
CA ASP A 42 12.52 2.58 -4.75
C ASP A 42 11.83 2.11 -3.47
N TRP A 43 10.51 2.27 -3.36
CA TRP A 43 9.73 1.72 -2.25
C TRP A 43 9.66 0.19 -2.28
N ARG A 44 9.45 -0.41 -3.45
CA ARG A 44 9.41 -1.89 -3.60
C ARG A 44 10.75 -2.56 -3.30
N LEU A 45 11.85 -1.94 -3.72
CA LEU A 45 13.21 -2.44 -3.52
C LEU A 45 13.78 -2.10 -2.14
N GLY A 46 13.13 -1.19 -1.39
CA GLY A 46 13.61 -0.74 -0.09
C GLY A 46 14.75 0.27 -0.14
N ASN A 47 15.03 0.86 -1.31
CA ASN A 47 16.01 1.93 -1.49
C ASN A 47 15.61 3.21 -0.73
N SER A 48 14.30 3.43 -0.58
CA SER A 48 13.76 4.48 0.28
C SER A 48 12.75 3.90 1.27
N LYS A 49 12.82 4.36 2.51
CA LYS A 49 12.07 3.82 3.65
C LYS A 49 11.20 4.90 4.28
N PRO A 50 10.03 5.22 3.71
CA PRO A 50 9.14 6.24 4.27
C PRO A 50 8.64 5.77 5.65
N GLN A 51 9.21 6.34 6.72
CA GLN A 51 8.93 5.92 8.10
C GLN A 51 7.47 6.13 8.49
N ALA A 52 6.84 7.20 8.00
CA ALA A 52 5.43 7.45 8.22
C ALA A 52 4.53 6.32 7.69
N ALA A 53 4.88 5.73 6.54
CA ALA A 53 4.12 4.61 5.98
C ALA A 53 4.20 3.37 6.90
N ALA A 54 5.38 3.05 7.42
CA ALA A 54 5.55 1.96 8.37
C ALA A 54 4.78 2.22 9.68
N ALA A 55 4.80 3.46 10.19
CA ALA A 55 4.06 3.82 11.39
C ALA A 55 2.54 3.67 11.20
N VAL A 56 1.99 4.14 10.07
CA VAL A 56 0.56 3.97 9.74
C VAL A 56 0.17 2.50 9.68
N CYS A 57 0.98 1.65 9.04
CA CYS A 57 0.69 0.22 8.97
C CYS A 57 0.76 -0.46 10.34
N LYS A 58 1.70 -0.07 11.19
CA LYS A 58 1.75 -0.56 12.58
C LYS A 58 0.49 -0.17 13.35
N LEU A 59 0.07 1.09 13.28
CA LEU A 59 -1.17 1.55 13.92
C LEU A 59 -2.41 0.80 13.42
N LEU A 60 -2.48 0.50 12.12
CA LEU A 60 -3.57 -0.30 11.57
C LEU A 60 -3.57 -1.74 12.08
N CYS A 61 -2.40 -2.32 12.37
CA CYS A 61 -2.28 -3.67 12.91
C CYS A 61 -2.62 -3.79 14.40
N GLU A 62 -2.71 -2.68 15.14
CA GLU A 62 -3.13 -2.68 16.55
C GLU A 62 -4.67 -2.70 16.72
N LEU A 63 -5.41 -2.52 15.62
CA LEU A 63 -6.87 -2.46 15.61
C LEU A 63 -7.49 -3.84 15.46
N ASP A 64 -8.67 -4.04 16.05
CA ASP A 64 -9.47 -5.25 15.80
C ASP A 64 -10.07 -5.23 14.39
N ASN A 65 -10.49 -6.41 13.89
CA ASN A 65 -10.99 -6.56 12.51
C ASN A 65 -12.12 -5.56 12.15
N ASP A 66 -13.06 -5.34 13.06
CA ASP A 66 -14.19 -4.41 12.83
C ASP A 66 -13.72 -2.95 12.79
N GLU A 67 -12.74 -2.61 13.62
CA GLU A 67 -12.14 -1.28 13.67
C GLU A 67 -11.29 -0.99 12.42
N ILE A 68 -10.51 -1.97 11.96
CA ILE A 68 -9.77 -1.90 10.69
C ILE A 68 -10.75 -1.60 9.56
N LEU A 69 -11.84 -2.36 9.45
CA LEU A 69 -12.84 -2.16 8.40
C LEU A 69 -13.48 -0.76 8.49
N PHE A 70 -13.82 -0.31 9.70
CA PHE A 70 -14.37 1.03 9.92
C PHE A 70 -13.41 2.14 9.46
N VAL A 71 -12.14 2.07 9.86
CA VAL A 71 -11.11 3.05 9.49
C VAL A 71 -10.86 3.05 7.98
N ILE A 72 -10.69 1.87 7.37
CA ILE A 72 -10.46 1.76 5.92
C ILE A 72 -11.65 2.30 5.13
N ASN A 73 -12.90 2.06 5.58
CA ASN A 73 -14.09 2.60 4.93
C ASN A 73 -14.17 4.13 5.06
N LYS A 74 -13.77 4.71 6.20
CA LYS A 74 -13.63 6.17 6.33
C LYS A 74 -12.58 6.73 5.38
N MET A 75 -11.42 6.09 5.28
CA MET A 75 -10.36 6.50 4.34
C MET A 75 -10.83 6.45 2.88
N ARG A 76 -11.58 5.41 2.47
CA ARG A 76 -12.15 5.31 1.12
C ARG A 76 -13.04 6.51 0.80
N LYS A 77 -13.95 6.88 1.71
CA LYS A 77 -14.81 8.07 1.57
C LYS A 77 -13.99 9.35 1.41
N LEU A 78 -12.93 9.53 2.20
CA LEU A 78 -12.05 10.70 2.11
C LEU A 78 -11.26 10.74 0.80
N LEU A 79 -10.91 9.58 0.24
CA LEU A 79 -10.22 9.44 -1.05
C LEU A 79 -11.17 9.50 -2.26
N GLY A 80 -12.49 9.64 -2.05
CA GLY A 80 -13.48 9.62 -3.13
C GLY A 80 -13.62 8.26 -3.84
N LYS A 81 -13.31 7.16 -3.14
CA LYS A 81 -13.44 5.78 -3.62
C LYS A 81 -14.62 5.05 -3.01
#